data_AF-A0A803LUH9-F1
#
_entry.id   AF-A0A803LUH9-F1
#
_cell.length_a   1.000
_cell.length_b   1.000
_cell.length_c   1.000
_cell.angle_alpha   90.00
_cell.angle_beta   90.00
_cell.angle_gamma   90.00
#
_symmetry.space_group_name_H-M   'P 1'
#
loop_
_entity.id
_entity.type
_entity.pdbx_description
1 polymer ?
#
loop_
_entity_poly.entity_id
_entity_poly.type
_entity_poly.pdbx_seq_one_letter_code
_entity_poly.pdbx_strand_id
1 'polypeptide(L)'
;MEGELKRLRGVVPTYTGKWGALTSVRRKRFWLGTYEKEIDAAVAYDRACLKLCRHKLLNFSFDTNECEFQSNYSFETIVSMIKDGTYPENYAQFLAKRQNLGGGVGSGETGSACIPKPHEPVMVFGVRIG
;
A
#
# COMPACT_ATOMS: atom_id res chain seq x y z
N MET A 1 -9.65 -7.73 -30.12
CA MET A 1 -9.34 -8.63 -29.00
C MET A 1 -8.99 -7.75 -27.82
N GLU A 2 -9.99 -7.33 -27.03
CA GLU A 2 -9.71 -6.68 -25.74
C GLU A 2 -9.00 -7.73 -24.89
N GLY A 3 -7.71 -7.51 -24.63
CA GLY A 3 -6.93 -8.35 -23.73
C GLY A 3 -7.67 -8.41 -22.41
N GLU A 4 -7.96 -9.62 -21.96
CA GLU A 4 -8.62 -9.89 -20.69
C GLU A 4 -7.81 -9.18 -19.59
N LEU A 5 -8.29 -8.01 -19.14
CA LEU A 5 -7.67 -7.27 -18.05
C LEU A 5 -7.76 -8.16 -16.82
N LYS A 6 -6.64 -8.80 -16.50
CA LYS A 6 -6.55 -9.73 -15.38
C LYS A 6 -6.89 -8.96 -14.12
N ARG A 7 -8.07 -9.25 -13.56
CA ARG A 7 -8.59 -8.63 -12.35
C ARG A 7 -7.56 -8.73 -11.23
N LEU A 8 -7.24 -7.59 -10.62
CA LEU A 8 -6.25 -7.55 -9.55
C LEU A 8 -6.82 -8.14 -8.26
N ARG A 9 -6.02 -8.95 -7.58
CA ARG A 9 -6.41 -9.62 -6.33
C ARG A 9 -6.55 -8.60 -5.21
N GLY A 10 -7.54 -8.83 -4.34
CA GLY A 10 -7.81 -7.96 -3.20
C GLY A 10 -8.40 -6.61 -3.56
N VAL A 11 -8.70 -6.37 -4.84
CA VAL A 11 -9.31 -5.15 -5.34
C VAL A 11 -10.80 -5.35 -5.60
N VAL A 12 -11.62 -4.41 -5.13
CA VAL A 12 -13.08 -4.42 -5.28
C VAL A 12 -13.57 -3.13 -5.92
N PRO A 13 -14.40 -3.18 -6.98
CA PRO A 13 -15.02 -1.99 -7.52
C PRO A 13 -16.09 -1.45 -6.55
N THR A 14 -16.17 -0.14 -6.40
CA THR A 14 -17.22 0.54 -5.63
C THR A 14 -18.29 1.11 -6.56
N TYR A 15 -19.47 1.39 -6.02
CA TYR A 15 -20.55 2.06 -6.77
C TYR A 15 -20.18 3.47 -7.23
N THR A 16 -19.22 4.11 -6.56
CA THR A 16 -18.69 5.44 -6.91
C THR A 16 -17.68 5.42 -8.06
N GLY A 17 -17.37 4.25 -8.63
CA GLY A 17 -16.35 4.09 -9.66
C GLY A 17 -14.91 4.13 -9.13
N LYS A 18 -14.73 4.03 -7.81
CA LYS A 18 -13.42 3.90 -7.15
C LYS A 18 -13.08 2.42 -6.91
N TRP A 19 -11.85 2.17 -6.50
CA TRP A 19 -11.32 0.84 -6.25
C TRP A 19 -10.95 0.67 -4.78
N GLY A 20 -11.65 -0.21 -4.08
CA GLY A 20 -11.34 -0.57 -2.70
C GLY A 20 -10.27 -1.66 -2.63
N ALA A 21 -9.40 -1.58 -1.64
CA ALA A 21 -8.43 -2.63 -1.33
C ALA A 21 -8.78 -3.32 -0.01
N LEU A 22 -8.78 -4.65 0.00
CA LEU A 22 -9.06 -5.44 1.20
C LEU A 22 -8.15 -6.65 1.33
N THR A 23 -7.74 -6.95 2.56
CA THR A 23 -7.02 -8.18 2.88
C THR A 23 -7.74 -8.97 3.97
N SER A 24 -7.53 -10.28 4.01
CA SER A 24 -8.15 -11.15 5.02
C SER A 24 -7.11 -11.91 5.83
N VAL A 25 -7.13 -11.76 7.14
CA VAL A 25 -6.19 -12.42 8.06
C VAL A 25 -6.98 -13.16 9.13
N ARG A 26 -6.76 -14.48 9.26
CA ARG A 26 -7.43 -15.31 10.26
C ARG A 26 -8.96 -15.10 10.29
N ARG A 27 -9.59 -15.12 9.12
CA ARG A 27 -11.04 -14.86 8.88
C ARG A 27 -11.52 -13.43 9.18
N LYS A 28 -10.67 -12.51 9.65
CA LYS A 28 -10.97 -11.09 9.76
C LYS A 28 -10.65 -10.37 8.46
N ARG A 29 -11.54 -9.45 8.04
CA ARG A 29 -11.34 -8.60 6.86
C ARG A 29 -10.81 -7.24 7.31
N PHE A 30 -9.79 -6.75 6.61
CA PHE A 30 -9.18 -5.45 6.83
C PHE A 30 -9.36 -4.63 5.56
N TRP A 31 -10.11 -3.54 5.67
CA TRP A 31 -10.20 -2.53 4.63
C TRP A 31 -8.94 -1.68 4.66
N LEU A 32 -8.23 -1.59 3.54
CA LEU A 32 -6.96 -0.88 3.43
C LEU A 32 -7.15 0.55 2.92
N GLY A 33 -8.20 0.79 2.15
CA GLY A 33 -8.51 2.11 1.61
C GLY A 33 -9.34 2.04 0.34
N THR A 34 -9.65 3.23 -0.19
CA THR A 34 -10.27 3.42 -1.51
C THR A 34 -9.37 4.29 -2.37
N TYR A 35 -9.17 3.88 -3.61
CA TYR A 35 -8.23 4.46 -4.55
C TYR A 35 -8.94 4.82 -5.86
N GLU A 36 -8.40 5.80 -6.57
CA GLU A 36 -8.95 6.22 -7.88
C GLU A 36 -8.60 5.21 -8.98
N LYS A 37 -7.43 4.57 -8.88
CA LYS A 37 -6.94 3.60 -9.85
C LYS A 37 -6.94 2.18 -9.25
N GLU A 38 -7.29 1.20 -10.08
CA GLU A 38 -7.25 -0.22 -9.71
C GLU A 38 -5.85 -0.65 -9.26
N ILE A 39 -4.83 -0.13 -9.96
CA ILE A 39 -3.42 -0.41 -9.70
C ILE A 39 -3.01 0.07 -8.31
N ASP A 40 -3.43 1.27 -7.90
CA ASP A 40 -3.09 1.83 -6.58
C ASP A 40 -3.71 1.00 -5.45
N ALA A 41 -4.95 0.53 -5.66
CA ALA A 41 -5.61 -0.40 -4.74
C ALA A 41 -4.88 -1.75 -4.65
N ALA A 42 -4.41 -2.27 -5.79
CA ALA A 42 -3.65 -3.52 -5.84
C ALA A 42 -2.28 -3.39 -5.16
N VAL A 43 -1.60 -2.26 -5.31
CA VAL A 43 -0.33 -1.98 -4.60
C VAL A 43 -0.56 -1.94 -3.08
N ALA A 44 -1.63 -1.30 -2.61
CA ALA A 44 -1.98 -1.31 -1.20
C ALA A 44 -2.25 -2.73 -0.66
N TYR A 45 -2.97 -3.55 -1.44
CA TYR A 45 -3.20 -4.96 -1.11
C TYR A 45 -1.91 -5.77 -1.06
N ASP A 46 -1.02 -5.59 -2.03
CA ASP A 46 0.25 -6.30 -2.12
C ASP A 46 1.14 -5.99 -0.93
N ARG A 47 1.25 -4.71 -0.52
CA ARG A 47 1.98 -4.30 0.68
C ARG A 47 1.47 -5.01 1.93
N ALA A 48 0.15 -5.12 2.09
CA ALA A 48 -0.43 -5.85 3.21
C ALA A 48 -0.17 -7.36 3.13
N CYS A 49 -0.17 -7.96 1.93
CA CYS A 49 0.14 -9.38 1.72
C CYS A 49 1.61 -9.71 1.93
N LEU A 50 2.51 -8.79 1.58
CA LEU A 50 3.94 -8.91 1.81
C LEU A 50 4.23 -9.08 3.30
N LYS A 51 3.55 -8.28 4.14
CA LYS A 51 3.69 -8.38 5.60
C LYS A 51 3.23 -9.72 6.17
N LEU A 52 2.30 -10.36 5.49
CA LEU A 52 1.77 -11.68 5.86
C LEU A 52 2.59 -12.84 5.25
N CYS A 53 3.72 -12.53 4.59
CA CYS A 53 4.55 -13.48 3.85
C CYS A 53 3.76 -14.26 2.79
N ARG A 54 2.72 -13.65 2.22
CA ARG A 54 1.82 -14.29 1.22
C ARG A 54 2.26 -13.97 -0.20
N HIS A 55 3.53 -14.25 -0.52
CA HIS A 55 4.15 -13.84 -1.78
C HIS A 55 3.42 -14.37 -3.03
N LYS A 56 2.78 -15.55 -2.93
CA LYS A 56 1.98 -16.15 -4.01
C LYS A 56 0.71 -15.36 -4.38
N LEU A 57 0.24 -14.47 -3.49
CA LEU A 57 -0.99 -13.71 -3.68
C LEU A 57 -0.76 -12.29 -4.23
N LEU A 58 0.51 -11.87 -4.37
CA LEU A 58 0.86 -10.54 -4.88
C LEU A 58 0.46 -10.39 -6.35
N ASN A 59 0.10 -9.17 -6.73
CA ASN A 59 -0.17 -8.78 -8.09
C ASN A 59 1.09 -8.31 -8.81
N PHE A 60 2.01 -7.66 -8.08
CA PHE A 60 3.26 -7.08 -8.55
C PHE A 60 4.48 -7.73 -7.90
N SER A 61 5.63 -7.53 -8.53
CA SER A 61 6.92 -7.89 -7.94
C SER A 61 7.24 -7.00 -6.74
N PHE A 62 7.84 -7.59 -5.71
CA PHE A 62 8.32 -6.89 -4.51
C PHE A 62 9.85 -6.96 -4.46
N ASP A 63 10.47 -6.05 -3.72
CA ASP A 63 11.91 -6.06 -3.49
C ASP A 63 12.26 -6.54 -2.07
N THR A 64 13.52 -6.93 -1.88
CA THR A 64 14.02 -7.39 -0.58
C THR A 64 14.05 -6.25 0.45
N ASN A 65 14.24 -5.00 0.00
CA ASN A 65 14.27 -3.84 0.88
C ASN A 65 12.89 -3.56 1.50
N GLU A 66 11.80 -3.75 0.77
CA GLU A 66 10.45 -3.57 1.31
C GLU A 66 10.12 -4.68 2.32
N CYS A 67 10.59 -5.92 2.09
CA CYS A 67 10.53 -6.98 3.10
C CYS A 67 11.25 -6.58 4.40
N GLU A 68 12.46 -6.04 4.29
CA GLU A 68 13.26 -5.61 5.44
C GLU A 68 12.61 -4.43 6.16
N PHE A 69 12.13 -3.43 5.42
CA PHE A 69 11.37 -2.30 5.94
C PHE A 69 10.18 -2.79 6.76
N GLN A 70 9.33 -3.62 6.15
CA GLN A 70 8.13 -4.14 6.81
C GLN A 70 8.44 -5.03 8.01
N SER A 71 9.61 -5.67 8.07
CA SER A 71 10.03 -6.49 9.21
C SER A 71 10.20 -5.66 10.49
N ASN A 72 10.50 -4.37 10.38
CA ASN A 72 10.63 -3.45 11.51
C ASN A 72 9.29 -3.01 12.14
N TYR A 73 8.16 -3.32 11.51
CA TYR A 73 6.84 -2.85 11.95
C TYR A 73 5.87 -4.00 12.23
N SER A 74 4.85 -3.74 13.05
CA SER A 74 3.75 -4.71 13.22
C SER A 74 2.82 -4.71 12.00
N PHE A 75 2.00 -5.75 11.83
CA PHE A 75 1.00 -5.78 10.76
C PHE A 75 0.01 -4.61 10.86
N GLU A 76 -0.41 -4.26 12.07
CA GLU A 76 -1.33 -3.14 12.31
C GLU A 76 -0.70 -1.80 11.94
N THR A 77 0.57 -1.60 12.29
CA THR A 77 1.32 -0.40 11.90
C THR A 77 1.43 -0.26 10.40
N ILE A 78 1.74 -1.35 9.68
CA ILE A 78 1.78 -1.35 8.21
C ILE A 78 0.40 -1.00 7.62
N VAL A 79 -0.68 -1.58 8.16
CA VAL A 79 -2.04 -1.27 7.73
C VAL A 79 -2.39 0.19 8.00
N SER A 80 -1.99 0.77 9.14
CA SER A 80 -2.17 2.19 9.42
C SER A 80 -1.44 3.05 8.40
N MET A 81 -0.15 2.79 8.15
CA MET A 81 0.63 3.55 7.15
C MET A 81 0.03 3.49 5.75
N ILE A 82 -0.56 2.36 5.36
CA ILE A 82 -1.26 2.21 4.08
C ILE A 82 -2.53 3.08 4.05
N LYS A 83 -3.32 3.06 5.12
CA LYS A 83 -4.56 3.84 5.25
C LYS A 83 -4.32 5.34 5.34
N ASP A 84 -3.27 5.74 6.03
CA ASP A 84 -2.89 7.14 6.21
C ASP A 84 -2.14 7.68 4.99
N GLY A 85 -1.70 6.78 4.09
CA GLY A 85 -1.00 7.14 2.85
C GLY A 85 0.46 7.49 3.07
N THR A 86 0.96 7.34 4.30
CA THR A 86 2.34 7.65 4.71
C THR A 86 3.33 6.53 4.38
N TYR A 87 2.83 5.36 3.97
CA TYR A 87 3.67 4.21 3.63
C TYR A 87 4.78 4.53 2.60
N PRO A 88 4.50 5.16 1.43
CA PRO A 88 5.54 5.43 0.44
C PRO A 88 6.64 6.35 0.97
N GLU A 89 6.26 7.35 1.76
CA GLU A 89 7.20 8.31 2.35
C GLU A 89 8.08 7.63 3.41
N ASN A 90 7.47 6.86 4.32
CA ASN A 90 8.21 6.09 5.33
C ASN A 90 9.18 5.08 4.67
N TYR A 91 8.76 4.46 3.58
CA TYR A 91 9.62 3.55 2.82
C TYR A 91 10.77 4.28 2.12
N ALA A 92 10.52 5.44 1.50
CA ALA A 92 11.55 6.27 0.90
C ALA A 92 12.59 6.75 1.94
N GLN A 93 12.13 7.16 3.13
CA GLN A 93 13.01 7.53 4.24
C GLN A 93 13.88 6.34 4.70
N PHE A 94 13.32 5.13 4.75
CA PHE A 94 14.08 3.92 5.07
C PHE A 94 15.17 3.64 4.03
N LEU A 95 14.88 3.77 2.74
CA LEU A 95 15.86 3.61 1.67
C LEU A 95 16.98 4.66 1.76
N ALA A 96 16.63 5.93 1.98
CA ALA A 96 17.61 7.01 2.15
C ALA A 96 18.52 6.77 3.37
N LYS A 97 17.96 6.30 4.49
CA LYS A 97 18.73 5.96 5.69
C LYS A 97 19.75 4.84 5.43
N ARG A 98 19.40 3.85 4.61
CA ARG A 98 20.31 2.74 4.24
C ARG A 98 21.47 3.21 3.37
N GLN A 99 21.22 4.12 2.43
CA GLN A 99 22.27 4.68 1.58
C GLN A 99 23.27 5.51 2.40
N ASN A 100 22.80 6.26 3.41
CA ASN A 100 23.66 7.03 4.31
C ASN A 100 24.56 6.17 5.22
N LEU A 101 24.23 4.90 5.46
CA LEU A 101 25.09 3.95 6.19
C LEU A 101 26.15 3.29 5.29
N GLY A 102 26.14 3.58 3.98
CA GLY A 102 26.96 2.89 2.97
C GLY A 102 27.77 3.76 2.01
N GLY A 103 27.76 5.10 2.10
CA GLY A 103 28.61 5.92 1.24
C GLY A 103 28.37 7.42 1.37
N GLY A 104 29.46 8.17 1.56
CA GLY A 104 29.45 9.62 1.43
C GLY A 104 29.35 10.09 -0.03
N VAL A 105 29.04 11.38 -0.14
CA VAL A 105 29.11 12.28 -1.31
C VAL A 105 27.89 12.28 -2.25
N GLY A 106 27.26 13.45 -2.36
CA GLY A 106 26.44 13.81 -3.53
C GLY A 106 25.29 14.77 -3.24
N SER A 107 25.60 16.07 -3.14
CA SER A 107 24.64 17.17 -2.99
C SER A 107 23.68 17.31 -4.18
N GLY A 108 22.50 17.86 -3.89
CA GLY A 108 21.75 18.71 -4.81
C GLY A 108 20.57 18.03 -5.52
N GLU A 109 19.35 18.38 -5.13
CA GLU A 109 18.55 19.41 -5.80
C GLU A 109 17.10 19.29 -5.33
N THR A 110 16.57 20.39 -4.82
CA THR A 110 15.19 20.54 -4.36
C THR A 110 14.26 20.53 -5.59
N GLY A 111 13.86 19.34 -6.01
CA GLY A 111 12.86 19.13 -7.04
C GLY A 111 11.47 18.96 -6.43
N SER A 112 10.67 20.01 -6.55
CA SER A 112 9.22 20.05 -6.34
C SER A 112 8.50 18.75 -6.76
N ALA A 113 7.83 18.08 -5.82
CA ALA A 113 6.91 17.00 -6.13
C ALA A 113 5.69 17.10 -5.20
N CYS A 114 4.61 17.62 -5.78
CA CYS A 114 3.21 17.38 -5.43
C CYS A 114 2.98 16.59 -4.13
N ILE A 115 2.61 17.30 -3.07
CA ILE A 115 1.94 16.72 -1.90
C ILE A 115 0.72 15.96 -2.44
N PRO A 116 0.68 14.62 -2.45
CA PRO A 116 -0.59 13.96 -2.67
C PRO A 116 -1.46 14.35 -1.49
N LYS A 117 -2.61 14.98 -1.77
CA LYS A 117 -3.59 15.34 -0.75
C LYS A 117 -3.76 14.12 0.15
N PRO A 118 -3.72 14.26 1.49
CA PRO A 118 -4.08 13.17 2.38
C PRO A 118 -5.48 12.73 1.94
N HIS A 119 -5.54 11.56 1.33
CA HIS A 119 -6.79 10.95 0.93
C HIS A 119 -7.57 10.74 2.21
N GLU A 120 -8.62 11.54 2.40
CA GLU A 120 -9.52 11.36 3.53
C GLU A 120 -10.10 9.94 3.40
N PRO A 121 -9.82 9.02 4.33
CA PRO A 121 -10.45 7.71 4.29
C PRO A 121 -11.93 7.95 4.60
N VAL A 122 -12.75 8.08 3.56
CA VAL A 122 -14.19 8.11 3.74
C VAL A 122 -14.56 6.75 4.35
N MET A 123 -14.90 6.77 5.63
CA MET A 123 -15.45 5.63 6.35
C MET A 123 -16.83 5.31 5.78
N VAL A 124 -16.88 4.68 4.60
CA VAL A 124 -18.10 4.06 4.11
C VAL A 124 -18.10 2.65 4.65
N PHE A 125 -18.79 2.48 5.78
CA PHE A 125 -19.76 1.42 6.08
C PHE A 125 -19.98 1.40 7.61
N GLY A 126 -20.68 2.42 8.10
CA GLY A 126 -21.51 2.29 9.28
C GLY A 126 -22.65 1.32 8.97
N VAL A 127 -22.40 0.02 9.15
CA VAL A 127 -23.44 -1.00 9.11
C VAL A 127 -23.69 -1.43 10.55
N ARG A 128 -24.73 -0.85 11.16
CA ARG A 128 -25.38 -1.37 12.35
C ARG A 128 -26.17 -2.60 11.92
N ILE A 129 -25.62 -3.78 12.21
CA ILE A 129 -26.42 -5.02 12.22
C ILE A 129 -27.15 -5.03 13.58
N GLY A 130 -28.44 -5.38 13.52
CA GLY A 130 -29.45 -5.23 14.56
C GLY A 130 -29.10 -5.81 15.93
#